data_AF-A0A3B9ZQH0-F1
#
_entry.id   AF-A0A3B9ZQH0-F1
#
_cell.length_a   1.000
_cell.length_b   1.000
_cell.length_c   1.000
_cell.angle_alpha   90.00
_cell.angle_beta   90.00
_cell.angle_gamma   90.00
#
_symmetry.space_group_name_H-M   'P 1'
#
loop_
_entity.id
_entity.type
_entity.pdbx_description
1 polymer ?
#
loop_
_entity_poly.entity_id
_entity_poly.type
_entity_poly.pdbx_seq_one_letter_code
_entity_poly.pdbx_strand_id
1 'polypeptide(L)'
;MTIQELHDSLYEKGRPKNLQLLMEIYESNLDLINKVDLTNLTEYSYVVQLTCDYAIVLENSGYFLKGLLYLDEAIDQLENFPKTQKELLFDIPSYELVLFHKARAFYNLKNYKDSQLTFDKLHKAFPDNDKYQGWIFRIKVKRYENWIGIGLGVMFCTLLLRTILSDKFPWINNVSYCILLLALVSTTTFEIGKLIKLKKLKQIDIL
;
A
#
# COMPACT_ATOMS: atom_id res chain seq x y z
N MET A 1 -17.56 -0.02 31.45
CA MET A 1 -17.51 0.54 30.10
C MET A 1 -17.95 -0.54 29.14
N THR A 2 -18.99 -0.31 28.37
CA THR A 2 -19.48 -1.24 27.32
C THR A 2 -18.85 -0.89 25.97
N ILE A 3 -18.96 -1.77 24.97
CA ILE A 3 -18.49 -1.48 23.60
C ILE A 3 -19.25 -0.32 22.96
N GLN A 4 -20.55 -0.19 23.27
CA GLN A 4 -21.37 0.93 22.82
C GLN A 4 -20.91 2.24 23.46
N GLU A 5 -20.68 2.27 24.78
CA GLU A 5 -20.16 3.46 25.47
C GLU A 5 -18.78 3.87 24.93
N LEU A 6 -17.93 2.90 24.62
CA LEU A 6 -16.64 3.13 23.96
C LEU A 6 -16.82 3.77 22.59
N HIS A 7 -17.68 3.21 21.75
CA HIS A 7 -18.00 3.77 20.44
C HIS A 7 -18.55 5.20 20.56
N ASP A 8 -19.59 5.42 21.37
CA ASP A 8 -20.21 6.74 21.55
C ASP A 8 -19.21 7.78 22.11
N SER A 9 -18.22 7.35 22.90
CA SER A 9 -17.16 8.23 23.38
C SER A 9 -16.24 8.73 22.25
N LEU A 10 -15.93 7.86 21.28
CA LEU A 10 -15.01 8.10 20.18
C LEU A 10 -15.65 8.77 18.97
N TYR A 11 -16.94 8.54 18.75
CA TYR A 11 -17.64 8.99 17.56
C TYR A 11 -18.60 10.14 17.84
N GLU A 12 -18.68 11.07 16.90
CA GLU A 12 -19.77 12.05 16.81
C GLU A 12 -20.29 12.05 15.38
N LYS A 13 -21.60 11.84 15.20
CA LYS A 13 -22.24 11.76 13.87
C LYS A 13 -21.55 10.75 12.93
N GLY A 14 -21.09 9.63 13.49
CA GLY A 14 -20.46 8.54 12.74
C GLY A 14 -19.01 8.78 12.30
N ARG A 15 -18.33 9.82 12.82
CA ARG A 15 -16.91 10.08 12.55
C ARG A 15 -16.07 10.14 13.83
N PRO A 16 -14.80 9.71 13.81
CA PRO A 16 -13.92 9.85 14.95
C PRO A 16 -13.74 11.33 15.34
N LYS A 17 -13.92 11.66 16.62
CA LYS A 17 -13.73 13.03 17.14
C LYS A 17 -12.26 13.48 17.03
N ASN A 18 -11.34 12.56 17.31
CA ASN A 18 -9.90 12.82 17.27
C ASN A 18 -9.15 11.52 16.92
N LEU A 19 -8.36 11.56 15.83
CA LEU A 19 -7.64 10.40 15.32
C LEU A 19 -6.53 9.92 16.28
N GLN A 20 -5.80 10.82 16.94
CA GLN A 20 -4.76 10.45 17.91
C GLN A 20 -5.38 9.81 19.15
N LEU A 21 -6.48 10.38 19.64
CA LEU A 21 -7.20 9.86 20.78
C LEU A 21 -7.79 8.47 20.48
N LEU A 22 -8.21 8.22 19.24
CA LEU A 22 -8.71 6.91 18.81
C LEU A 22 -7.68 5.80 19.00
N MET A 23 -6.41 6.03 18.64
CA MET A 23 -5.36 5.02 18.86
C MET A 23 -5.19 4.69 20.34
N GLU A 24 -5.02 5.71 21.19
CA GLU A 24 -4.79 5.53 22.63
C GLU A 24 -5.96 4.81 23.30
N ILE A 25 -7.18 5.23 23.00
CA ILE A 25 -8.39 4.64 23.58
C ILE A 25 -8.58 3.21 23.05
N TYR A 26 -8.39 2.95 21.76
CA TYR A 26 -8.51 1.60 21.19
C TYR A 26 -7.50 0.64 21.84
N GLU A 27 -6.23 1.04 21.93
CA GLU A 27 -5.17 0.22 22.54
C GLU A 27 -5.43 -0.04 24.03
N SER A 28 -5.92 0.97 24.76
CA SER A 28 -6.26 0.84 26.19
C SER A 28 -7.46 -0.07 26.46
N ASN A 29 -8.28 -0.36 25.44
CA ASN A 29 -9.50 -1.17 25.56
C ASN A 29 -9.47 -2.44 24.69
N LEU A 30 -8.28 -2.87 24.24
CA LEU A 30 -8.13 -4.03 23.36
C LEU A 30 -8.77 -5.31 23.93
N ASP A 31 -8.61 -5.54 25.24
CA ASP A 31 -9.20 -6.69 25.94
C ASP A 31 -10.73 -6.68 25.91
N LEU A 32 -11.34 -5.49 25.94
CA LEU A 32 -12.78 -5.33 25.86
C LEU A 32 -13.27 -5.63 24.45
N ILE A 33 -12.59 -5.08 23.44
CA ILE A 33 -12.92 -5.26 22.01
C ILE A 33 -12.84 -6.74 21.63
N ASN A 34 -11.78 -7.43 22.04
CA ASN A 34 -11.54 -8.85 21.71
C ASN A 34 -12.51 -9.83 22.38
N LYS A 35 -13.23 -9.40 23.43
CA LYS A 35 -14.17 -10.25 24.19
C LYS A 35 -15.63 -10.08 23.74
N VAL A 36 -15.91 -9.15 22.83
CA VAL A 36 -17.27 -8.88 22.34
C VAL A 36 -17.86 -10.14 21.69
N ASP A 37 -19.10 -10.45 22.05
CA ASP A 37 -19.84 -11.54 21.41
C ASP A 37 -20.27 -11.12 20.01
N LEU A 38 -19.62 -11.73 19.02
CA LEU A 38 -19.84 -11.45 17.60
C LEU A 38 -21.21 -11.94 17.08
N THR A 39 -22.04 -12.57 17.92
CA THR A 39 -23.43 -12.92 17.57
C THR A 39 -24.38 -11.72 17.66
N ASN A 40 -24.06 -10.70 18.46
CA ASN A 40 -24.83 -9.46 18.54
C ASN A 40 -24.43 -8.52 17.39
N LEU A 41 -25.30 -8.40 16.37
CA LEU A 41 -25.04 -7.61 15.16
C LEU A 41 -24.69 -6.14 15.43
N THR A 42 -25.25 -5.55 16.48
CA THR A 42 -25.01 -4.14 16.83
C THR A 42 -23.62 -3.98 17.44
N GLU A 43 -23.24 -4.87 18.36
CA GLU A 43 -21.91 -4.84 18.96
C GLU A 43 -20.83 -5.21 17.94
N TYR A 44 -21.13 -6.18 17.06
CA TYR A 44 -20.28 -6.54 15.92
C TYR A 44 -20.00 -5.32 15.04
N SER A 45 -21.02 -4.55 14.67
CA SER A 45 -20.82 -3.37 13.81
C SER A 45 -19.95 -2.29 14.46
N TYR A 46 -20.08 -2.08 15.77
CA TYR A 46 -19.19 -1.18 16.51
C TYR A 46 -17.73 -1.67 16.51
N VAL A 47 -17.50 -2.97 16.75
CA VAL A 47 -16.16 -3.55 16.70
C VAL A 47 -15.54 -3.42 15.32
N VAL A 48 -16.28 -3.77 14.26
CA VAL A 48 -15.77 -3.65 12.88
C VAL A 48 -15.42 -2.20 12.55
N GLN A 49 -16.29 -1.25 12.89
CA GLN A 49 -16.02 0.17 12.63
C GLN A 49 -14.76 0.65 13.38
N LEU A 50 -14.65 0.32 14.67
CA LEU A 50 -13.49 0.66 15.49
C LEU A 50 -12.21 0.09 14.91
N THR A 51 -12.22 -1.19 14.49
CA THR A 51 -11.06 -1.86 13.88
C THR A 51 -10.67 -1.24 12.56
N CYS A 52 -11.65 -0.93 11.68
CA CYS A 52 -11.40 -0.22 10.43
C CYS A 52 -10.71 1.13 10.66
N ASP A 53 -11.27 1.97 11.52
CA ASP A 53 -10.77 3.31 11.76
C ASP A 53 -9.41 3.28 12.46
N TYR A 54 -9.21 2.39 13.42
CA TYR A 54 -7.91 2.20 14.07
C TYR A 54 -6.83 1.76 13.08
N ALA A 55 -7.14 0.80 12.20
CA ALA A 55 -6.22 0.34 11.17
C ALA A 55 -5.82 1.46 10.19
N ILE A 56 -6.79 2.30 9.80
CA ILE A 56 -6.58 3.47 8.95
C ILE A 56 -5.72 4.52 9.64
N VAL A 57 -5.98 4.80 10.93
CA VAL A 57 -5.17 5.75 11.69
C VAL A 57 -3.74 5.26 11.86
N LEU A 58 -3.52 3.97 12.11
CA LEU A 58 -2.18 3.38 12.14
C LEU A 58 -1.44 3.57 10.82
N GLU A 59 -2.08 3.29 9.69
CA GLU A 59 -1.49 3.49 8.35
C GLU A 59 -1.15 4.96 8.10
N ASN A 60 -2.08 5.87 8.35
CA ASN A 60 -1.86 7.31 8.17
C ASN A 60 -0.77 7.86 9.10
N SER A 61 -0.58 7.26 10.27
CA SER A 61 0.47 7.61 11.23
C SER A 61 1.83 7.00 10.89
N GLY A 62 1.94 6.22 9.81
CA GLY A 62 3.20 5.62 9.35
C GLY A 62 3.52 4.26 9.98
N TYR A 63 2.64 3.71 10.83
CA TYR A 63 2.80 2.38 11.42
C TYR A 63 2.38 1.28 10.43
N PHE A 64 2.92 1.28 9.22
CA PHE A 64 2.42 0.47 8.10
C PHE A 64 2.35 -1.04 8.36
N LEU A 65 3.35 -1.62 9.04
CA LEU A 65 3.36 -3.04 9.39
C LEU A 65 2.23 -3.40 10.37
N LYS A 66 2.07 -2.61 11.43
CA LYS A 66 1.01 -2.80 12.42
C LYS A 66 -0.36 -2.52 11.80
N GLY A 67 -0.48 -1.43 11.05
CA GLY A 67 -1.69 -1.07 10.31
C GLY A 67 -2.11 -2.16 9.34
N LEU A 68 -1.19 -2.79 8.61
CA LEU A 68 -1.51 -3.88 7.69
C LEU A 68 -2.16 -5.07 8.40
N LEU A 69 -1.70 -5.46 9.59
CA LEU A 69 -2.31 -6.53 10.38
C LEU A 69 -3.78 -6.22 10.71
N TYR A 70 -4.06 -5.00 11.19
CA TYR A 70 -5.44 -4.60 11.52
C TYR A 70 -6.29 -4.31 10.28
N LEU A 71 -5.69 -3.92 9.16
CA LEU A 71 -6.40 -3.78 7.88
C LEU A 71 -6.83 -5.16 7.35
N ASP A 72 -5.99 -6.19 7.51
CA ASP A 72 -6.34 -7.57 7.19
C ASP A 72 -7.48 -8.07 8.08
N GLU A 73 -7.38 -7.83 9.40
CA GLU A 73 -8.45 -8.16 10.35
C GLU A 73 -9.76 -7.44 10.03
N ALA A 74 -9.72 -6.14 9.73
CA ALA A 74 -10.90 -5.37 9.35
C ALA A 74 -11.56 -5.91 8.06
N ILE A 75 -10.75 -6.31 7.06
CA ILE A 75 -11.26 -6.95 5.84
C ILE A 75 -11.93 -8.27 6.17
N ASP A 76 -11.29 -9.11 6.97
CA ASP A 76 -11.84 -10.40 7.36
C ASP A 76 -13.17 -10.23 8.11
N GLN A 77 -13.27 -9.25 9.01
CA GLN A 77 -14.51 -8.91 9.71
C GLN A 77 -15.60 -8.39 8.75
N LEU A 78 -15.26 -7.54 7.79
CA LEU A 78 -16.22 -7.04 6.79
C LEU A 78 -16.72 -8.15 5.84
N GLU A 79 -15.83 -9.05 5.42
CA GLU A 79 -16.16 -10.17 4.54
C GLU A 79 -17.03 -11.23 5.22
N ASN A 80 -16.90 -11.36 6.55
CA ASN A 80 -17.69 -12.29 7.37
C ASN A 80 -18.88 -11.61 8.09
N PHE A 81 -19.12 -10.32 7.84
CA PHE A 81 -20.20 -9.57 8.49
C PHE A 81 -21.55 -10.23 8.19
N PRO A 82 -22.36 -10.59 9.20
CA PRO A 82 -23.60 -11.30 8.97
C PRO A 82 -24.57 -10.42 8.16
N LYS A 83 -25.13 -10.97 7.08
CA LYS A 83 -25.98 -10.31 6.07
C LYS A 83 -25.25 -9.69 4.87
N THR A 84 -23.92 -9.69 4.84
CA THR A 84 -23.20 -9.23 3.65
C THR A 84 -23.15 -10.33 2.60
N GLN A 85 -23.86 -10.13 1.49
CA GLN A 85 -23.63 -10.94 0.29
C GLN A 85 -22.30 -10.50 -0.32
N LYS A 86 -21.47 -11.46 -0.78
CA LYS A 86 -20.15 -11.15 -1.35
C LYS A 86 -20.20 -10.14 -2.50
N GLU A 87 -21.31 -10.11 -3.22
CA GLU A 87 -21.57 -9.21 -4.35
C GLU A 87 -21.76 -7.75 -3.91
N LEU A 88 -22.12 -7.51 -2.65
CA LEU A 88 -22.41 -6.18 -2.07
C LEU A 88 -21.27 -5.65 -1.19
N LEU A 89 -20.12 -6.32 -1.13
CA LEU A 89 -18.99 -5.90 -0.29
C LEU A 89 -18.50 -4.49 -0.63
N PHE A 90 -18.49 -4.15 -1.91
CA PHE A 90 -18.07 -2.83 -2.39
C PHE A 90 -19.12 -1.73 -2.18
N ASP A 91 -20.35 -2.09 -1.81
CA ASP A 91 -21.37 -1.11 -1.41
C ASP A 91 -21.15 -0.62 0.04
N ILE A 92 -20.31 -1.31 0.81
CA ILE A 92 -19.91 -0.90 2.15
C ILE A 92 -18.76 0.11 2.02
N PRO A 93 -18.97 1.41 2.33
CA PRO A 93 -17.93 2.43 2.11
C PRO A 93 -16.63 2.14 2.86
N SER A 94 -16.72 1.52 4.04
CA SER A 94 -15.55 1.12 4.82
C SER A 94 -14.71 0.06 4.12
N TYR A 95 -15.29 -0.84 3.32
CA TYR A 95 -14.56 -1.91 2.65
C TYR A 95 -13.64 -1.38 1.54
N GLU A 96 -14.16 -0.49 0.67
CA GLU A 96 -13.36 0.22 -0.32
C GLU A 96 -12.22 1.00 0.36
N LEU A 97 -12.55 1.74 1.43
CA LEU A 97 -11.59 2.55 2.15
C LEU A 97 -10.47 1.71 2.79
N VAL A 98 -10.80 0.63 3.48
CA VAL A 98 -9.83 -0.28 4.10
C VAL A 98 -8.92 -0.92 3.04
N LEU A 99 -9.47 -1.37 1.90
CA LEU A 99 -8.67 -1.88 0.77
C LEU A 99 -7.72 -0.82 0.22
N PHE A 100 -8.18 0.43 0.11
CA PHE A 100 -7.35 1.54 -0.34
C PHE A 100 -6.16 1.77 0.61
N HIS A 101 -6.41 1.78 1.92
CA HIS A 101 -5.36 1.92 2.92
C HIS A 101 -4.42 0.71 2.95
N LYS A 102 -4.91 -0.51 2.74
CA LYS A 102 -4.08 -1.72 2.59
C LYS A 102 -3.15 -1.62 1.39
N ALA A 103 -3.66 -1.19 0.24
CA ALA A 103 -2.86 -0.99 -0.95
C ALA A 103 -1.76 0.07 -0.75
N ARG A 104 -2.07 1.15 -0.02
CA ARG A 104 -1.09 2.18 0.38
C ARG A 104 -0.06 1.67 1.38
N ALA A 105 -0.46 0.90 2.38
CA ALA A 105 0.47 0.29 3.33
C ALA A 105 1.49 -0.59 2.61
N PHE A 106 1.05 -1.46 1.70
CA PHE A 106 1.96 -2.24 0.85
C PHE A 106 2.90 -1.37 0.01
N TYR A 107 2.40 -0.29 -0.57
CA TYR A 107 3.22 0.65 -1.35
C TYR A 107 4.33 1.26 -0.49
N ASN A 108 4.00 1.73 0.72
CA ASN A 108 4.94 2.35 1.63
C ASN A 108 5.97 1.35 2.17
N LEU A 109 5.59 0.08 2.34
CA LEU A 109 6.48 -1.03 2.66
C LEU A 109 7.32 -1.52 1.46
N LYS A 110 7.23 -0.85 0.30
CA LYS A 110 7.89 -1.23 -0.97
C LYS A 110 7.46 -2.60 -1.51
N ASN A 111 6.37 -3.16 -0.99
CA ASN A 111 5.73 -4.36 -1.54
C ASN A 111 4.82 -3.97 -2.71
N TYR A 112 5.46 -3.56 -3.81
CA TYR A 112 4.78 -3.04 -5.00
C TYR A 112 3.90 -4.07 -5.69
N LYS A 113 4.19 -5.37 -5.54
CA LYS A 113 3.40 -6.44 -6.16
C LYS A 113 2.02 -6.53 -5.51
N ASP A 114 1.96 -6.62 -4.19
CA ASP A 114 0.70 -6.78 -3.46
C ASP A 114 -0.09 -5.47 -3.40
N SER A 115 0.61 -4.33 -3.38
CA SER A 115 0.00 -3.03 -3.59
C SER A 115 -0.72 -2.95 -4.93
N GLN A 116 -0.07 -3.37 -6.02
CA GLN A 116 -0.68 -3.35 -7.36
C GLN A 116 -1.89 -4.29 -7.43
N LEU A 117 -1.78 -5.52 -6.92
CA LEU A 117 -2.90 -6.46 -6.89
C LEU A 117 -4.12 -5.88 -6.16
N THR A 118 -3.89 -5.21 -5.04
CA THR A 118 -4.97 -4.58 -4.26
C THR A 118 -5.60 -3.41 -5.01
N PHE A 119 -4.81 -2.53 -5.63
CA PHE A 119 -5.36 -1.45 -6.46
C PHE A 119 -6.03 -1.95 -7.74
N ASP A 120 -5.54 -3.04 -8.35
CA ASP A 120 -6.19 -3.67 -9.50
C ASP A 120 -7.57 -4.24 -9.08
N LYS A 121 -7.73 -4.76 -7.86
CA LYS A 121 -9.04 -5.16 -7.30
C LYS A 121 -9.98 -3.95 -7.16
N LEU A 122 -9.50 -2.84 -6.61
CA LEU A 122 -10.27 -1.59 -6.49
C LEU A 122 -10.66 -1.03 -7.86
N HIS A 123 -9.73 -0.99 -8.81
CA HIS A 123 -10.00 -0.48 -10.15
C HIS A 123 -11.01 -1.35 -10.92
N LYS A 124 -11.01 -2.67 -10.72
CA LYS A 124 -12.03 -3.56 -11.31
C LYS A 124 -13.43 -3.29 -10.74
N ALA A 125 -13.53 -2.99 -9.45
CA ALA A 125 -14.81 -2.65 -8.81
C ALA A 125 -15.28 -1.24 -9.19
N PHE A 126 -14.35 -0.30 -9.33
CA PHE A 126 -14.62 1.11 -9.65
C PHE A 126 -13.80 1.54 -10.88
N PRO A 127 -14.20 1.13 -12.09
CA PRO A 127 -13.45 1.39 -13.32
C PRO A 127 -13.34 2.88 -13.65
N ASP A 128 -14.33 3.69 -13.27
CA ASP A 128 -14.37 5.13 -13.53
C ASP A 128 -13.62 5.96 -12.48
N ASN A 129 -13.03 5.31 -11.46
CA ASN A 129 -12.27 6.00 -10.42
C ASN A 129 -10.79 6.12 -10.81
N ASP A 130 -10.45 7.27 -11.40
CA ASP A 130 -9.09 7.58 -11.88
C ASP A 130 -8.03 7.56 -10.77
N LYS A 131 -8.43 7.75 -9.51
CA LYS A 131 -7.52 7.68 -8.35
C LYS A 131 -6.78 6.33 -8.32
N TYR A 132 -7.49 5.23 -8.57
CA TYR A 132 -6.89 3.89 -8.51
C TYR A 132 -5.93 3.63 -9.67
N GLN A 133 -6.29 4.10 -10.87
CA GLN A 133 -5.38 4.08 -12.01
C GLN A 133 -4.11 4.88 -11.74
N GLY A 134 -4.25 6.07 -11.14
CA GLY A 134 -3.13 6.91 -10.72
C GLY A 134 -2.17 6.19 -9.78
N TRP A 135 -2.68 5.44 -8.80
CA TRP A 135 -1.86 4.62 -7.89
C TRP A 135 -1.18 3.44 -8.58
N ILE A 136 -1.90 2.64 -9.39
CA ILE A 136 -1.33 1.54 -10.21
C ILE A 136 -0.18 2.06 -11.06
N PHE A 137 -0.36 3.25 -11.62
CA PHE A 137 0.66 3.90 -12.41
C PHE A 137 1.88 4.29 -11.55
N ARG A 138 1.68 4.93 -10.39
CA ARG A 138 2.80 5.34 -9.49
C ARG A 138 3.63 4.13 -9.09
N ILE A 139 2.99 2.99 -8.83
CA ILE A 139 3.64 1.71 -8.57
C ILE A 139 4.53 1.28 -9.74
N LYS A 140 4.02 1.35 -10.98
CA LYS A 140 4.80 1.03 -12.18
C LYS A 140 6.03 1.94 -12.29
N VAL A 141 5.89 3.24 -12.05
CA VAL A 141 7.02 4.19 -12.06
C VAL A 141 8.07 3.83 -11.02
N LYS A 142 7.68 3.55 -9.77
CA LYS A 142 8.63 3.14 -8.72
C LYS A 142 9.40 1.87 -9.07
N ARG A 143 8.75 0.91 -9.74
CA ARG A 143 9.46 -0.26 -10.25
C ARG A 143 10.53 0.11 -11.27
N TYR A 144 10.28 1.04 -12.19
CA TYR A 144 11.31 1.53 -13.12
C TYR A 144 12.46 2.21 -12.37
N GLU A 145 12.16 3.08 -11.40
CA GLU A 145 13.19 3.75 -10.59
C GLU A 145 14.10 2.75 -9.88
N ASN A 146 13.54 1.68 -9.31
CA ASN A 146 14.33 0.61 -8.70
C ASN A 146 15.23 -0.10 -9.71
N TRP A 147 14.72 -0.44 -10.90
CA TRP A 147 15.52 -1.07 -11.95
C TRP A 147 16.65 -0.18 -12.47
N ILE A 148 16.38 1.12 -12.61
CA ILE A 148 17.39 2.10 -12.99
C ILE A 148 18.48 2.18 -11.91
N GLY A 149 18.08 2.24 -10.64
CA GLY A 149 19.03 2.22 -9.51
C GLY A 149 19.92 0.98 -9.50
N ILE A 150 19.36 -0.21 -9.75
CA ILE A 150 20.13 -1.46 -9.89
C ILE A 150 21.12 -1.36 -11.05
N GLY A 151 20.68 -0.89 -12.22
CA GLY A 151 21.54 -0.73 -13.40
C GLY A 151 22.72 0.23 -13.14
N LEU A 152 22.46 1.37 -12.50
CA LEU A 152 23.52 2.31 -12.10
C LEU A 152 24.48 1.70 -11.07
N GLY A 153 23.97 0.94 -10.10
CA GLY A 153 24.80 0.21 -9.14
C GLY A 153 25.73 -0.81 -9.82
N VAL A 154 25.22 -1.56 -10.81
CA VAL A 154 26.03 -2.49 -11.62
C VAL A 154 27.12 -1.75 -12.38
N MET A 155 26.81 -0.58 -12.98
CA MET A 155 27.82 0.23 -13.67
C MET A 155 28.93 0.68 -12.71
N PHE A 156 28.55 1.18 -11.53
CA PHE A 156 29.51 1.63 -10.52
C PHE A 156 30.42 0.50 -10.05
N CYS A 157 29.86 -0.66 -9.68
CA CYS A 157 30.64 -1.83 -9.27
C CYS A 157 31.57 -2.33 -10.39
N THR A 158 31.10 -2.33 -11.64
CA THR A 158 31.90 -2.75 -12.79
C THR A 158 33.09 -1.82 -13.02
N LEU A 159 32.91 -0.50 -12.88
CA LEU A 159 33.99 0.47 -12.97
C LEU A 159 35.03 0.27 -11.85
N LEU A 160 34.60 0.01 -10.61
CA LEU A 160 35.50 -0.28 -9.50
C LEU A 160 36.29 -1.57 -9.70
N LEU A 161 35.64 -2.65 -10.13
CA LEU A 161 36.33 -3.91 -10.41
C LEU A 161 37.35 -3.75 -11.53
N ARG A 162 36.98 -2.99 -12.56
CA ARG A 162 37.89 -2.67 -13.66
C ARG A 162 39.12 -1.93 -13.16
N THR A 163 38.98 -0.88 -12.36
CA THR A 163 40.15 -0.11 -11.88
C THR A 163 41.08 -0.90 -10.97
N ILE A 164 40.54 -1.84 -10.18
CA ILE A 164 41.34 -2.66 -9.25
C ILE A 164 42.04 -3.83 -9.97
N LEU A 165 41.37 -4.42 -10.97
CA LEU A 165 41.78 -5.70 -11.54
C LEU A 165 42.33 -5.61 -12.98
N SER A 166 42.20 -4.47 -13.66
CA SER A 166 42.61 -4.32 -15.07
C SER A 166 44.07 -4.69 -15.30
N ASP A 167 44.94 -4.36 -14.34
CA ASP A 167 46.37 -4.56 -14.47
C ASP A 167 46.75 -6.04 -14.34
N LYS A 168 45.99 -6.80 -13.55
CA LYS A 168 46.21 -8.23 -13.32
C LYS A 168 45.55 -9.09 -14.40
N PHE A 169 44.42 -8.66 -14.94
CA PHE A 169 43.60 -9.46 -15.84
C PHE A 169 43.09 -8.61 -17.00
N PRO A 170 43.86 -8.50 -18.11
CA PRO A 170 43.51 -7.62 -19.22
C PRO A 170 42.14 -7.92 -19.87
N TRP A 171 41.68 -9.17 -19.83
CA TRP A 171 40.38 -9.57 -20.36
C TRP A 171 39.19 -8.93 -19.62
N ILE A 172 39.38 -8.51 -18.36
CA ILE A 172 38.35 -7.80 -17.57
C ILE A 172 37.97 -6.49 -18.24
N ASN A 173 38.89 -5.81 -18.94
CA ASN A 173 38.55 -4.58 -19.65
C ASN A 173 37.44 -4.82 -20.68
N ASN A 174 37.61 -5.81 -21.56
CA ASN A 174 36.62 -6.11 -22.60
C ASN A 174 35.27 -6.53 -22.01
N VAL A 175 35.27 -7.38 -20.99
CA VAL A 175 34.04 -7.82 -20.31
C VAL A 175 33.35 -6.64 -19.62
N SER A 176 34.10 -5.77 -18.95
CA SER A 176 33.57 -4.59 -18.26
C SER A 176 32.90 -3.62 -19.23
N TYR A 177 33.46 -3.40 -20.43
CA TYR A 177 32.83 -2.58 -21.46
C TYR A 177 31.51 -3.15 -21.93
N CYS A 178 31.42 -4.47 -22.14
CA CYS A 178 30.17 -5.13 -22.51
C CYS A 178 29.10 -4.95 -21.43
N ILE A 179 29.45 -5.17 -20.16
CA ILE A 179 28.53 -5.01 -19.03
C ILE A 179 28.07 -3.55 -18.92
N LEU A 180 28.98 -2.58 -19.03
CA LEU A 180 28.66 -1.16 -18.98
C LEU A 180 27.71 -0.74 -20.11
N LEU A 181 27.95 -1.23 -21.34
CA LEU A 181 27.09 -0.96 -22.48
C LEU A 181 25.68 -1.52 -22.27
N LEU A 182 25.58 -2.78 -21.82
CA LEU A 182 24.29 -3.42 -21.54
C LEU A 182 23.53 -2.69 -20.43
N ALA A 183 24.22 -2.34 -19.35
CA ALA A 183 23.63 -1.59 -18.26
C ALA A 183 23.14 -0.21 -18.75
N LEU A 184 23.94 0.55 -19.48
CA LEU A 184 23.58 1.86 -20.03
C LEU A 184 22.35 1.79 -20.96
N VAL A 185 22.30 0.81 -21.87
CA VAL A 185 21.14 0.61 -22.75
C VAL A 185 19.90 0.26 -21.93
N SER A 186 20.02 -0.63 -20.94
CA SER A 186 18.90 -1.01 -20.08
C SER A 186 18.37 0.18 -19.24
N THR A 187 19.24 0.98 -18.62
CA THR A 187 18.82 2.14 -17.81
C THR A 187 18.15 3.20 -18.68
N THR A 188 18.67 3.44 -19.90
CA THR A 188 18.11 4.41 -20.84
C THR A 188 16.73 3.99 -21.32
N THR A 189 16.55 2.70 -21.67
CA THR A 189 15.24 2.18 -22.08
C THR A 189 14.21 2.25 -20.96
N PHE A 190 14.60 1.95 -19.71
CA PHE A 190 13.72 2.13 -18.55
C PHE A 190 13.37 3.60 -18.27
N GLU A 191 14.32 4.53 -18.42
CA GLU A 191 14.09 5.96 -18.24
C GLU A 191 13.10 6.50 -19.28
N ILE A 192 13.26 6.11 -20.55
CA ILE A 192 12.31 6.46 -21.63
C ILE A 192 10.92 5.88 -21.30
N GLY A 193 10.86 4.62 -20.88
CA GLY A 193 9.60 3.97 -20.47
C GLY A 193 8.90 4.71 -19.31
N LYS A 194 9.68 5.18 -18.32
CA LYS A 194 9.20 6.00 -17.21
C LYS A 194 8.63 7.34 -17.70
N LEU A 195 9.34 8.05 -18.58
CA LEU A 195 8.92 9.35 -19.12
C LEU A 195 7.64 9.27 -19.96
N ILE A 196 7.53 8.26 -20.84
CA ILE A 196 6.32 8.02 -21.64
C ILE A 196 5.12 7.82 -20.71
N LYS A 197 5.33 7.03 -19.67
CA LYS A 197 4.32 6.77 -18.65
C LYS A 197 3.94 8.08 -17.94
N LEU A 198 4.90 8.87 -17.43
CA LEU A 198 4.62 10.07 -16.65
C LEU A 198 3.82 11.12 -17.42
N LYS A 199 4.02 11.20 -18.75
CA LYS A 199 3.20 12.05 -19.62
C LYS A 199 1.72 11.66 -19.60
N LYS A 200 1.39 10.37 -19.49
CA LYS A 200 0.00 9.90 -19.40
C LYS A 200 -0.67 10.31 -18.09
N LEU A 201 0.06 10.31 -16.96
CA LEU A 201 -0.51 10.78 -15.69
C LEU A 201 -0.90 12.25 -15.71
N LYS A 202 -0.02 13.11 -16.24
CA LYS A 202 -0.29 14.55 -16.29
C LYS A 202 -1.54 14.89 -17.09
N GLN A 203 -1.97 14.01 -18.00
CA GLN A 203 -3.21 14.17 -18.74
C GLN A 203 -4.44 13.79 -17.90
N ILE A 204 -4.28 12.86 -16.96
CA ILE A 204 -5.35 12.41 -16.05
C ILE A 204 -5.57 13.44 -14.93
N ASP A 205 -4.49 13.96 -14.32
CA ASP A 205 -4.58 14.95 -13.23
C ASP A 205 -5.12 16.34 -13.66
N ILE A 206 -5.37 16.58 -14.96
CA ILE A 206 -5.89 17.84 -15.52
C ILE A 206 -7.39 17.75 -15.85
N LEU A 207 -7.98 16.55 -15.80
CA LEU A 207 -9.41 16.30 -15.99
C LEU A 207 -10.13 16.21 -14.64
#